data_AF-A0A6G9W9P9-F1
#
_entry.id   AF-A0A6G9W9P9-F1
#
_cell.length_a   1.000
_cell.length_b   1.000
_cell.length_c   1.000
_cell.angle_alpha   90.00
_cell.angle_beta   90.00
_cell.angle_gamma   90.00
#
_symmetry.space_group_name_H-M   'P 1'
#
loop_
_entity.id
_entity.type
_entity.pdbx_description
1 polymer ?
#
loop_
_entity_poly.entity_id
_entity_poly.type
_entity_poly.pdbx_seq_one_letter_code
_entity_poly.pdbx_strand_id
1 'polypeptide(L)'
;MRRLAFLVMAAGLPVGALAQEAVIRIEAKRDAEASEAAARWASQFDEVVTFPLPGGWTAIGIGPLSAEEAAAQIGALKEARRIPADSFVAVPGDDVVLTPVAGDAATVADAPAAAAPQAEAAQPAKPQADLPAPGAYLRLQSVQARAEADAALSEWRKIFPEAGLAELPNGWFGVVLGPVDRAAADAWLRVFKDRDLVPGDAFVSDAGELGAVVEAGKAPDLPAPPSAPAEMPPLDQVQRALRWAGHYDGAIDGKTGPRTRDAIQAEILGSRRSTDPGTAMRDLIARRDAWRSEMGLTTLDDRATGLSVIAPMDRLAFDRTERALSIYGPRDGSGAALILFSQPGGQQELLDLSGLVTALGWVPQPVRDIKRGHVLLEGANEAHIGRAEGWVRDGRAEGFVLIWPAADAEGQARIAAEMSDSFARQGPAVNDAFAQPAPLDPVNP
;
A
#
# COMPACT_ATOMS: atom_id res chain seq x y z
N MET A 1 -13.56 -67.45 -8.99
CA MET A 1 -14.86 -67.81 -9.59
C MET A 1 -15.39 -66.59 -10.33
N ARG A 2 -15.53 -66.69 -11.66
CA ARG A 2 -16.16 -65.71 -12.56
C ARG A 2 -17.68 -65.81 -12.44
N ARG A 3 -18.42 -64.70 -12.34
CA ARG A 3 -19.83 -64.55 -12.79
C ARG A 3 -20.05 -63.08 -13.18
N LEU A 4 -19.95 -62.76 -14.47
CA LEU A 4 -21.02 -62.69 -15.49
C LEU A 4 -21.84 -61.40 -15.41
N ALA A 5 -21.61 -60.56 -16.42
CA ALA A 5 -22.42 -59.40 -16.77
C ALA A 5 -23.82 -59.84 -17.23
N PHE A 6 -24.83 -59.02 -16.95
CA PHE A 6 -26.03 -58.94 -17.77
C PHE A 6 -26.43 -57.47 -17.96
N LEU A 7 -26.53 -57.12 -19.23
CA LEU A 7 -26.92 -55.85 -19.80
C LEU A 7 -28.43 -55.93 -20.03
N VAL A 8 -29.21 -55.02 -19.46
CA VAL A 8 -30.63 -54.84 -19.79
C VAL A 8 -30.82 -53.42 -20.30
N MET A 9 -31.03 -53.36 -21.61
CA MET A 9 -31.47 -52.22 -22.39
C MET A 9 -32.96 -51.98 -22.10
N ALA A 10 -33.31 -50.83 -21.54
CA ALA A 10 -34.70 -50.38 -21.39
C ALA A 10 -34.94 -49.20 -22.34
N ALA A 11 -35.91 -49.40 -23.24
CA ALA A 11 -36.29 -48.49 -24.30
C ALA A 11 -36.84 -47.15 -23.77
N GLY A 12 -36.45 -46.07 -24.44
CA GLY A 12 -36.92 -44.71 -24.16
C GLY A 12 -38.38 -44.50 -24.57
N LEU A 13 -39.16 -43.94 -23.66
CA LEU A 13 -40.39 -43.22 -23.98
C LEU A 13 -40.02 -41.79 -24.40
N PRO A 14 -40.60 -41.23 -25.49
CA PRO A 14 -40.41 -39.83 -25.81
C PRO A 14 -41.17 -38.99 -24.78
N VAL A 15 -40.42 -38.33 -23.88
CA VAL A 15 -40.96 -37.24 -23.07
C VAL A 15 -41.19 -36.08 -24.03
N GLY A 16 -42.45 -35.66 -24.20
CA GLY A 16 -42.78 -34.47 -24.96
C GLY A 16 -42.03 -33.28 -24.37
N ALA A 17 -41.29 -32.55 -25.20
CA ALA A 17 -40.68 -31.29 -24.82
C ALA A 17 -41.80 -30.31 -24.47
N LEU A 18 -41.94 -29.99 -23.18
CA LEU A 18 -42.74 -28.85 -22.77
C LEU A 18 -42.03 -27.61 -23.30
N ALA A 19 -42.69 -26.85 -24.19
CA ALA A 19 -42.18 -25.58 -24.67
C ALA A 19 -42.05 -24.64 -23.46
N GLN A 20 -40.82 -24.24 -23.13
CA GLN A 20 -40.58 -23.24 -22.09
C GLN A 20 -40.95 -21.86 -22.65
N GLU A 21 -41.88 -21.19 -21.98
CA GLU A 21 -42.25 -19.81 -22.29
C GLU A 21 -41.08 -18.87 -21.94
N ALA A 22 -40.65 -18.09 -22.91
CA ALA A 22 -39.55 -17.15 -22.82
C ALA A 22 -40.02 -15.74 -23.25
N VAL A 23 -39.28 -14.73 -22.83
CA VAL A 23 -39.52 -13.32 -23.18
C VAL A 23 -38.21 -12.68 -23.64
N ILE A 24 -38.27 -11.85 -24.66
CA ILE A 24 -37.12 -11.01 -25.05
C ILE A 24 -37.13 -9.80 -24.13
N ARG A 25 -36.23 -9.75 -23.13
CA ARG A 25 -36.16 -8.63 -22.19
C ARG A 25 -35.43 -7.46 -22.83
N ILE A 26 -36.11 -6.33 -22.92
CA ILE A 26 -35.63 -5.11 -23.59
C ILE A 26 -35.03 -4.14 -22.58
N GLU A 27 -35.73 -3.90 -21.47
CA GLU A 27 -35.41 -2.86 -20.50
C GLU A 27 -35.91 -3.27 -19.10
N ALA A 28 -35.33 -2.72 -18.04
CA ALA A 28 -35.83 -2.84 -16.68
C ALA A 28 -35.82 -1.48 -15.99
N LYS A 29 -36.94 -1.12 -15.36
CA LYS A 29 -37.17 0.20 -14.74
C LYS A 29 -37.82 0.06 -13.38
N ARG A 30 -37.78 1.10 -12.55
CA ARG A 30 -38.49 1.10 -11.25
C ARG A 30 -39.88 1.69 -11.41
N ASP A 31 -40.86 1.05 -10.77
CA ASP A 31 -42.28 1.43 -10.63
C ASP A 31 -42.84 2.42 -11.66
N ALA A 32 -42.75 3.74 -11.41
CA ALA A 32 -43.38 4.76 -12.26
C ALA A 32 -42.76 4.84 -13.67
N GLU A 33 -41.43 4.70 -13.78
CA GLU A 33 -40.74 4.73 -15.08
C GLU A 33 -40.99 3.47 -15.91
N ALA A 34 -41.31 2.36 -15.26
CA ALA A 34 -41.55 1.09 -15.93
C ALA A 34 -42.85 1.11 -16.74
N SER A 35 -43.91 1.72 -16.19
CA SER A 35 -45.18 1.85 -16.90
C SER A 35 -45.05 2.75 -18.14
N GLU A 36 -44.37 3.89 -18.01
CA GLU A 36 -44.13 4.80 -19.15
C GLU A 36 -43.24 4.17 -20.23
N ALA A 37 -42.17 3.47 -19.83
CA ALA A 37 -41.30 2.77 -20.76
C ALA A 37 -42.04 1.60 -21.44
N ALA A 38 -42.86 0.85 -20.71
CA ALA A 38 -43.68 -0.21 -21.25
C ALA A 38 -44.68 0.31 -22.29
N ALA A 39 -45.37 1.42 -22.01
CA ALA A 39 -46.29 2.04 -22.97
C ALA A 39 -45.56 2.53 -24.25
N ARG A 40 -44.34 3.08 -24.11
CA ARG A 40 -43.52 3.44 -25.27
C ARG A 40 -43.19 2.23 -26.13
N TRP A 41 -42.80 1.11 -25.54
CA TRP A 41 -42.50 -0.12 -26.27
C TRP A 41 -43.77 -0.75 -26.89
N ALA A 42 -44.91 -0.71 -26.19
CA ALA A 42 -46.20 -1.20 -26.68
C ALA A 42 -46.74 -0.41 -27.88
N SER A 43 -46.25 0.81 -28.13
CA SER A 43 -46.56 1.55 -29.36
C SER A 43 -45.81 1.05 -30.60
N GLN A 44 -44.77 0.23 -30.41
CA GLN A 44 -43.88 -0.25 -31.48
C GLN A 44 -43.94 -1.77 -31.69
N PHE A 45 -44.49 -2.50 -30.72
CA PHE A 45 -44.58 -3.95 -30.67
C PHE A 45 -45.92 -4.37 -30.04
N ASP A 46 -46.55 -5.38 -30.62
CA ASP A 46 -47.91 -5.79 -30.22
C ASP A 46 -47.93 -6.67 -28.95
N GLU A 47 -46.83 -7.36 -28.63
CA GLU A 47 -46.75 -8.37 -27.56
C GLU A 47 -45.83 -7.93 -26.43
N VAL A 48 -46.02 -6.72 -25.90
CA VAL A 48 -45.21 -6.21 -24.78
C VAL A 48 -45.80 -6.65 -23.43
N VAL A 49 -44.95 -7.24 -22.60
CA VAL A 49 -45.28 -7.68 -21.24
C VAL A 49 -44.36 -7.02 -20.22
N THR A 50 -44.88 -6.80 -19.02
CA THR A 50 -44.09 -6.44 -17.85
C THR A 50 -44.13 -7.51 -16.79
N PHE A 51 -43.05 -7.67 -16.04
CA PHE A 51 -43.00 -8.63 -14.94
C PHE A 51 -42.05 -8.16 -13.83
N PRO A 52 -42.36 -8.48 -12.57
CA PRO A 52 -41.54 -8.06 -11.44
C PRO A 52 -40.20 -8.79 -11.44
N LEU A 53 -39.15 -8.05 -11.12
CA LEU A 53 -37.82 -8.55 -10.80
C LEU A 53 -37.53 -8.30 -9.30
N PRO A 54 -36.63 -9.09 -8.69
CA PRO A 54 -36.17 -8.83 -7.34
C PRO A 54 -35.65 -7.40 -7.18
N GLY A 55 -35.95 -6.76 -6.03
CA GLY A 55 -35.47 -5.42 -5.72
C GLY A 55 -36.32 -4.26 -6.27
N GLY A 56 -37.61 -4.50 -6.57
CA GLY A 56 -38.56 -3.44 -6.97
C GLY A 56 -38.36 -2.93 -8.40
N TRP A 57 -37.71 -3.74 -9.23
CA TRP A 57 -37.58 -3.48 -10.66
C TRP A 57 -38.68 -4.20 -11.43
N THR A 58 -39.15 -3.60 -12.50
CA THR A 58 -40.10 -4.21 -13.44
C THR A 58 -39.39 -4.34 -14.78
N ALA A 59 -39.26 -5.57 -15.25
CA ALA A 59 -38.77 -5.87 -16.58
C ALA A 59 -39.86 -5.56 -17.61
N ILE A 60 -39.43 -5.11 -18.79
CA ILE A 60 -40.25 -4.92 -19.98
C ILE A 60 -39.69 -5.86 -21.05
N GLY A 61 -40.53 -6.71 -21.61
CA GLY A 61 -40.12 -7.67 -22.62
C GLY A 61 -41.18 -7.92 -23.68
N ILE A 62 -40.79 -8.60 -24.75
CA ILE A 62 -41.70 -9.06 -25.81
C ILE A 62 -41.96 -10.56 -25.61
N GLY A 63 -43.23 -10.95 -25.51
CA GLY A 63 -43.68 -12.33 -25.36
C GLY A 63 -45.06 -12.46 -24.70
N PRO A 64 -45.50 -13.67 -24.34
CA PRO A 64 -44.72 -14.92 -24.27
C PRO A 64 -44.41 -15.52 -25.65
N LEU A 65 -43.18 -16.00 -25.83
CA LEU A 65 -42.67 -16.70 -27.02
C LEU A 65 -42.11 -18.07 -26.59
N SER A 66 -41.94 -19.03 -27.51
CA SER A 66 -41.08 -20.17 -27.20
C SER A 66 -39.61 -19.75 -27.14
N ALA A 67 -38.79 -20.48 -26.36
CA ALA A 67 -37.35 -20.20 -26.28
C ALA A 67 -36.62 -20.22 -27.64
N GLU A 68 -37.07 -21.06 -28.58
CA GLU A 68 -36.53 -21.13 -29.94
C GLU A 68 -36.93 -19.90 -30.77
N GLU A 69 -38.19 -19.47 -30.70
CA GLU A 69 -38.68 -18.27 -31.38
C GLU A 69 -38.02 -16.99 -30.82
N ALA A 70 -37.88 -16.89 -29.50
CA ALA A 70 -37.24 -15.75 -28.85
C ALA A 70 -35.76 -15.61 -29.29
N ALA A 71 -35.04 -16.73 -29.42
CA ALA A 71 -33.65 -16.73 -29.87
C ALA A 71 -33.50 -16.36 -31.37
N ALA A 72 -34.45 -16.75 -32.22
CA ALA A 72 -34.45 -16.36 -33.62
C ALA A 72 -34.85 -14.88 -33.81
N GLN A 73 -35.85 -14.42 -33.08
CA GLN A 73 -36.42 -13.08 -33.22
C GLN A 73 -35.52 -11.99 -32.63
N ILE A 74 -34.78 -12.27 -31.55
CA ILE A 74 -33.86 -11.28 -30.95
C ILE A 74 -32.73 -10.87 -31.90
N GLY A 75 -32.21 -11.81 -32.71
CA GLY A 75 -31.18 -11.52 -33.70
C GLY A 75 -31.69 -10.56 -34.77
N ALA A 76 -32.86 -10.87 -35.36
CA ALA A 76 -33.49 -10.03 -36.37
C ALA A 76 -33.84 -8.62 -35.84
N LEU A 77 -34.32 -8.52 -34.59
CA LEU A 77 -34.65 -7.24 -33.97
C LEU A 77 -33.41 -6.37 -33.67
N LYS A 78 -32.28 -7.00 -33.29
CA LYS A 78 -31.00 -6.30 -33.07
C LYS A 78 -30.36 -5.85 -34.39
N GLU A 79 -30.36 -6.69 -35.41
CA GLU A 79 -29.86 -6.33 -36.75
C GLU A 79 -30.65 -5.16 -37.34
N ALA A 80 -31.98 -5.16 -37.16
CA ALA A 80 -32.85 -4.06 -37.56
C ALA A 80 -32.78 -2.82 -36.63
N ARG A 81 -31.98 -2.87 -35.56
CA ARG A 81 -31.87 -1.83 -34.50
C ARG A 81 -33.23 -1.40 -33.92
N ARG A 82 -34.20 -2.33 -33.89
CA ARG A 82 -35.54 -2.10 -33.33
C ARG A 82 -35.58 -2.28 -31.81
N ILE A 83 -34.59 -2.97 -31.24
CA ILE A 83 -34.39 -3.13 -29.80
C ILE A 83 -32.93 -2.80 -29.42
N PRO A 84 -32.65 -2.46 -28.15
CA PRO A 84 -31.29 -2.24 -27.65
C PRO A 84 -30.34 -3.44 -27.84
N ALA A 85 -29.05 -3.16 -27.98
CA ALA A 85 -28.03 -4.19 -28.22
C ALA A 85 -27.84 -5.13 -27.00
N ASP A 86 -28.17 -4.64 -25.82
CA ASP A 86 -28.11 -5.33 -24.52
C ASP A 86 -29.38 -6.13 -24.18
N SER A 87 -30.39 -6.14 -25.05
CA SER A 87 -31.56 -7.00 -24.87
C SER A 87 -31.17 -8.49 -24.89
N PHE A 88 -31.84 -9.35 -24.12
CA PHE A 88 -31.54 -10.78 -24.08
C PHE A 88 -32.80 -11.62 -23.82
N VAL A 89 -32.75 -12.91 -24.18
CA VAL A 89 -33.85 -13.85 -23.92
C VAL A 89 -33.82 -14.25 -22.45
N ALA A 90 -34.91 -14.00 -21.74
CA ALA A 90 -35.12 -14.41 -20.37
C ALA A 90 -36.22 -15.47 -20.30
N VAL A 91 -36.04 -16.46 -19.43
CA VAL A 91 -37.08 -17.42 -19.06
C VAL A 91 -37.58 -17.00 -17.67
N PRO A 92 -38.76 -16.37 -17.56
CA PRO A 92 -39.34 -16.06 -16.27
C PRO A 92 -39.55 -17.35 -15.45
N GLY A 93 -39.39 -17.30 -14.14
CA GLY A 93 -39.70 -18.44 -13.27
C GLY A 93 -41.19 -18.78 -13.33
N ASP A 94 -41.55 -20.03 -13.01
CA ASP A 94 -42.94 -20.52 -13.02
C ASP A 94 -43.89 -19.70 -12.10
N ASP A 95 -43.33 -18.94 -11.16
CA ASP A 95 -44.01 -18.07 -10.20
C ASP A 95 -44.13 -16.59 -10.64
N VAL A 96 -43.56 -16.23 -11.81
CA VAL A 96 -43.53 -14.86 -12.32
C VAL A 96 -44.71 -14.59 -13.24
N VAL A 97 -45.60 -13.69 -12.82
CA VAL A 97 -46.76 -13.28 -13.63
C VAL A 97 -46.34 -12.26 -14.69
N LEU A 98 -46.51 -12.62 -15.96
CA LEU A 98 -46.39 -11.70 -17.10
C LEU A 98 -47.67 -10.86 -17.22
N THR A 99 -47.53 -9.54 -17.16
CA THR A 99 -48.65 -8.59 -17.29
C THR A 99 -48.62 -7.96 -18.69
N PRO A 100 -49.59 -8.24 -19.57
CA PRO A 100 -49.66 -7.63 -20.89
C PRO A 100 -49.86 -6.11 -20.81
N VAL A 101 -49.15 -5.38 -21.66
CA VAL A 101 -49.26 -3.93 -21.79
C VAL A 101 -50.08 -3.67 -23.04
N ALA A 102 -51.33 -3.26 -22.88
CA ALA A 102 -52.20 -2.98 -24.01
C ALA A 102 -51.67 -1.78 -24.81
N GLY A 103 -51.30 -2.01 -26.07
CA GLY A 103 -51.19 -0.93 -27.05
C GLY A 103 -52.59 -0.36 -27.31
N ASP A 104 -52.75 0.96 -27.16
CA ASP A 104 -54.04 1.63 -27.23
C ASP A 104 -54.82 1.29 -28.52
N ALA A 105 -55.81 0.40 -28.39
CA ALA A 105 -57.03 0.42 -29.16
C ALA A 105 -58.14 0.85 -28.20
N ALA A 106 -58.59 2.10 -28.37
CA ALA A 106 -59.57 2.77 -27.53
C ALA A 106 -60.84 1.94 -27.29
N THR A 107 -61.21 1.76 -26.02
CA THR A 107 -62.61 1.77 -25.58
C THR A 107 -62.74 2.20 -24.11
N VAL A 108 -63.75 3.03 -23.89
CA VAL A 108 -64.17 3.68 -22.64
C VAL A 108 -64.95 2.68 -21.78
N ALA A 109 -64.65 2.58 -20.48
CA ALA A 109 -65.55 2.25 -19.35
C ALA A 109 -64.67 2.04 -18.10
N ASP A 110 -64.63 2.95 -17.14
CA ASP A 110 -65.60 3.24 -16.08
C ASP A 110 -64.98 2.82 -14.73
N ALA A 111 -64.88 3.77 -13.81
CA ALA A 111 -64.21 3.61 -12.52
C ALA A 111 -65.22 3.14 -11.46
N PRO A 112 -64.74 2.53 -10.37
CA PRO A 112 -64.89 3.27 -9.12
C PRO A 112 -63.67 3.21 -8.18
N ALA A 113 -63.33 4.43 -7.74
CA ALA A 113 -62.99 4.87 -6.39
C ALA A 113 -62.36 3.92 -5.36
N ALA A 114 -61.16 4.36 -4.94
CA ALA A 114 -60.74 4.64 -3.55
C ALA A 114 -60.37 3.48 -2.61
N ALA A 115 -59.07 3.38 -2.34
CA ALA A 115 -58.53 3.24 -0.98
C ALA A 115 -57.11 3.84 -0.92
N ALA A 116 -56.91 4.85 -0.08
CA ALA A 116 -55.59 5.40 0.22
C ALA A 116 -54.83 4.47 1.18
N PRO A 117 -53.54 4.16 0.96
CA PRO A 117 -52.71 3.49 1.96
C PRO A 117 -52.26 4.49 3.04
N GLN A 118 -52.42 4.08 4.29
CA GLN A 118 -51.86 4.74 5.47
C GLN A 118 -50.33 4.64 5.42
N ALA A 119 -49.66 5.76 5.71
CA ALA A 119 -48.21 5.87 5.79
C ALA A 119 -47.68 5.04 6.97
N GLU A 120 -46.98 3.94 6.66
CA GLU A 120 -46.13 3.23 7.60
C GLU A 120 -44.76 3.93 7.62
N ALA A 121 -44.34 4.33 8.82
CA ALA A 121 -43.18 5.17 9.04
C ALA A 121 -41.89 4.51 8.50
N ALA A 122 -41.29 5.16 7.50
CA ALA A 122 -39.97 4.81 6.98
C ALA A 122 -38.93 4.94 8.11
N GLN A 123 -38.38 3.80 8.53
CA GLN A 123 -37.10 3.77 9.22
C GLN A 123 -36.01 4.28 8.25
N PRO A 124 -35.10 5.16 8.69
CA PRO A 124 -34.06 5.68 7.81
C PRO A 124 -33.17 4.53 7.34
N ALA A 125 -33.19 4.26 6.03
CA ALA A 125 -32.20 3.43 5.37
C ALA A 125 -30.82 4.04 5.66
N LYS A 126 -29.93 3.25 6.26
CA LYS A 126 -28.51 3.60 6.37
C LYS A 126 -27.99 3.93 4.97
N PRO A 127 -27.09 4.93 4.81
CA PRO A 127 -26.47 5.21 3.53
C PRO A 127 -25.83 3.93 2.98
N GLN A 128 -26.42 3.37 1.93
CA GLN A 128 -25.84 2.24 1.23
C GLN A 128 -24.71 2.82 0.39
N ALA A 129 -23.48 2.46 0.75
CA ALA A 129 -22.28 3.01 0.15
C ALA A 129 -22.34 2.82 -1.37
N ASP A 130 -21.93 3.86 -2.10
CA ASP A 130 -21.98 3.95 -3.55
C ASP A 130 -21.42 2.69 -4.23
N LEU A 131 -22.03 2.33 -5.37
CA LEU A 131 -21.55 1.29 -6.29
C LEU A 131 -20.02 1.44 -6.51
N PRO A 132 -19.27 0.33 -6.66
CA PRO A 132 -17.82 0.40 -6.80
C PRO A 132 -17.46 1.32 -7.97
N ALA A 133 -16.70 2.38 -7.70
CA ALA A 133 -16.25 3.29 -8.75
C ALA A 133 -15.46 2.50 -9.82
N PRO A 134 -15.58 2.85 -11.11
CA PRO A 134 -14.93 2.12 -12.19
C PRO A 134 -13.42 2.04 -11.97
N GLY A 135 -12.85 0.84 -12.07
CA GLY A 135 -11.43 0.58 -11.82
C GLY A 135 -11.13 -0.90 -11.53
N ALA A 136 -9.86 -1.19 -11.27
CA ALA A 136 -9.37 -2.50 -10.86
C ALA A 136 -9.28 -2.59 -9.33
N TYR A 137 -9.42 -3.79 -8.79
CA TYR A 137 -9.37 -4.09 -7.37
C TYR A 137 -8.44 -5.27 -7.13
N LEU A 138 -7.58 -5.17 -6.12
CA LEU A 138 -6.82 -6.31 -5.64
C LEU A 138 -7.71 -7.08 -4.66
N ARG A 139 -8.09 -8.31 -5.01
CA ARG A 139 -8.81 -9.21 -4.12
C ARG A 139 -7.80 -9.97 -3.26
N LEU A 140 -7.76 -9.61 -1.98
CA LEU A 140 -6.74 -10.07 -1.04
C LEU A 140 -7.07 -11.44 -0.45
N GLN A 141 -8.36 -11.68 -0.21
CA GLN A 141 -8.87 -12.92 0.37
C GLN A 141 -10.35 -13.10 -0.01
N SER A 142 -10.81 -14.35 -0.07
CA SER A 142 -12.23 -14.67 -0.24
C SER A 142 -12.67 -15.73 0.75
N VAL A 143 -13.82 -15.52 1.39
CA VAL A 143 -14.39 -16.40 2.42
C VAL A 143 -15.90 -16.57 2.20
N GLN A 144 -16.48 -17.64 2.74
CA GLN A 144 -17.91 -17.94 2.51
C GLN A 144 -18.81 -17.33 3.57
N ALA A 145 -18.40 -17.36 4.84
CA ALA A 145 -19.22 -16.89 5.93
C ALA A 145 -19.04 -15.38 6.16
N ARG A 146 -20.15 -14.66 6.35
CA ARG A 146 -20.13 -13.22 6.61
C ARG A 146 -19.29 -12.86 7.85
N ALA A 147 -19.43 -13.62 8.94
CA ALA A 147 -18.67 -13.37 10.17
C ALA A 147 -17.16 -13.52 9.97
N GLU A 148 -16.73 -14.48 9.13
CA GLU A 148 -15.32 -14.64 8.76
C GLU A 148 -14.85 -13.48 7.88
N ALA A 149 -15.73 -12.96 7.02
CA ALA A 149 -15.42 -11.83 6.15
C ALA A 149 -15.17 -10.54 6.95
N ASP A 150 -16.00 -10.26 7.95
CA ASP A 150 -15.83 -9.10 8.83
C ASP A 150 -14.54 -9.22 9.67
N ALA A 151 -14.20 -10.44 10.12
CA ALA A 151 -12.94 -10.71 10.81
C ALA A 151 -11.73 -10.55 9.88
N ALA A 152 -11.79 -11.11 8.67
CA ALA A 152 -10.74 -10.97 7.66
C ALA A 152 -10.51 -9.51 7.28
N LEU A 153 -11.59 -8.74 7.05
CA LEU A 153 -11.50 -7.31 6.79
C LEU A 153 -10.80 -6.56 7.94
N SER A 154 -11.14 -6.90 9.19
CA SER A 154 -10.54 -6.29 10.38
C SER A 154 -9.04 -6.57 10.48
N GLU A 155 -8.60 -7.78 10.17
CA GLU A 155 -7.17 -8.13 10.10
C GLU A 155 -6.47 -7.42 8.94
N TRP A 156 -7.07 -7.44 7.74
CA TRP A 156 -6.52 -6.78 6.57
C TRP A 156 -6.36 -5.28 6.75
N ARG A 157 -7.29 -4.62 7.45
CA ARG A 157 -7.20 -3.19 7.75
C ARG A 157 -6.07 -2.79 8.69
N LYS A 158 -5.44 -3.74 9.39
CA LYS A 158 -4.19 -3.48 10.12
C LYS A 158 -3.01 -3.23 9.17
N ILE A 159 -3.07 -3.80 7.96
CA ILE A 159 -2.01 -3.72 6.94
C ILE A 159 -2.39 -2.70 5.84
N PHE A 160 -3.66 -2.72 5.44
CA PHE A 160 -4.26 -1.87 4.42
C PHE A 160 -5.53 -1.22 5.00
N PRO A 161 -5.41 -0.11 5.75
CA PRO A 161 -6.55 0.60 6.35
C PRO A 161 -7.65 0.98 5.34
N GLU A 162 -7.30 1.05 4.07
CA GLU A 162 -8.17 1.36 2.94
C GLU A 162 -8.99 0.16 2.43
N ALA A 163 -8.75 -1.06 2.94
CA ALA A 163 -9.44 -2.25 2.49
C ALA A 163 -10.97 -2.17 2.72
N GLY A 164 -11.70 -2.72 1.76
CA GLY A 164 -13.16 -2.86 1.78
C GLY A 164 -13.60 -4.31 1.67
N LEU A 165 -14.91 -4.52 1.73
CA LEU A 165 -15.55 -5.82 1.64
C LEU A 165 -16.68 -5.80 0.62
N ALA A 166 -16.69 -6.81 -0.25
CA ALA A 166 -17.70 -6.98 -1.27
C ALA A 166 -18.28 -8.41 -1.25
N GLU A 167 -19.55 -8.55 -1.57
CA GLU A 167 -20.25 -9.82 -1.77
C GLU A 167 -20.23 -10.15 -3.27
N LEU A 168 -19.50 -11.20 -3.61
CA LEU A 168 -19.27 -11.65 -4.97
C LEU A 168 -20.51 -12.34 -5.55
N PRO A 169 -20.69 -12.38 -6.89
CA PRO A 169 -21.86 -12.99 -7.54
C PRO A 169 -22.09 -14.47 -7.21
N ASN A 170 -21.07 -15.18 -6.73
CA ASN A 170 -21.15 -16.58 -6.30
C ASN A 170 -21.53 -16.75 -4.82
N GLY A 171 -21.90 -15.67 -4.12
CA GLY A 171 -22.30 -15.67 -2.71
C GLY A 171 -21.12 -15.71 -1.71
N TRP A 172 -19.87 -15.59 -2.18
CA TRP A 172 -18.70 -15.46 -1.31
C TRP A 172 -18.43 -13.99 -1.00
N PHE A 173 -17.70 -13.73 0.07
CA PHE A 173 -17.25 -12.39 0.45
C PHE A 173 -15.77 -12.22 0.11
N GLY A 174 -15.44 -11.15 -0.62
CA GLY A 174 -14.08 -10.77 -0.97
C GLY A 174 -13.61 -9.55 -0.20
N VAL A 175 -12.45 -9.65 0.46
CA VAL A 175 -11.73 -8.47 0.98
C VAL A 175 -10.94 -7.87 -0.18
N VAL A 176 -11.16 -6.59 -0.46
CA VAL A 176 -10.65 -5.92 -1.66
C VAL A 176 -9.92 -4.63 -1.31
N LEU A 177 -8.94 -4.28 -2.14
CA LEU A 177 -8.21 -3.02 -2.10
C LEU A 177 -8.35 -2.31 -3.45
N GLY A 178 -8.99 -1.14 -3.48
CA GLY A 178 -9.29 -0.40 -4.70
C GLY A 178 -10.45 0.58 -4.51
N PRO A 179 -10.88 1.27 -5.59
CA PRO A 179 -10.41 1.10 -6.96
C PRO A 179 -9.01 1.70 -7.19
N VAL A 180 -8.26 1.11 -8.12
CA VAL A 180 -6.98 1.60 -8.64
C VAL A 180 -6.92 1.44 -10.16
N ASP A 181 -5.95 2.09 -10.80
CA ASP A 181 -5.64 1.82 -12.21
C ASP A 181 -5.23 0.35 -12.41
N ARG A 182 -5.56 -0.24 -13.57
CA ARG A 182 -5.28 -1.66 -13.85
C ARG A 182 -3.79 -1.95 -13.86
N ALA A 183 -2.98 -1.10 -14.49
CA ALA A 183 -1.53 -1.29 -14.52
C ALA A 183 -0.93 -1.12 -13.13
N ALA A 184 -1.48 -0.20 -12.32
CA ALA A 184 -1.12 -0.09 -10.90
C ALA A 184 -1.45 -1.38 -10.13
N ALA A 185 -2.67 -1.91 -10.27
CA ALA A 185 -3.11 -3.12 -9.58
C ALA A 185 -2.19 -4.31 -9.88
N ASP A 186 -1.89 -4.54 -11.16
CA ASP A 186 -1.03 -5.64 -11.59
C ASP A 186 0.41 -5.46 -11.08
N ALA A 187 0.93 -4.22 -11.07
CA ALA A 187 2.29 -3.94 -10.57
C ALA A 187 2.40 -4.11 -9.05
N TRP A 188 1.50 -3.51 -8.29
CA TRP A 188 1.51 -3.57 -6.82
C TRP A 188 1.21 -4.96 -6.29
N LEU A 189 0.32 -5.72 -6.94
CA LEU A 189 0.07 -7.11 -6.55
C LEU A 189 1.35 -7.95 -6.59
N ARG A 190 2.20 -7.77 -7.60
CA ARG A 190 3.50 -8.47 -7.69
C ARG A 190 4.41 -8.09 -6.53
N VAL A 191 4.55 -6.78 -6.27
CA VAL A 191 5.36 -6.27 -5.15
C VAL A 191 4.87 -6.82 -3.80
N PHE A 192 3.55 -6.87 -3.57
CA PHE A 192 2.99 -7.42 -2.34
C PHE A 192 3.23 -8.94 -2.21
N LYS A 193 3.10 -9.69 -3.30
CA LYS A 193 3.38 -11.14 -3.31
C LYS A 193 4.84 -11.47 -3.10
N ASP A 194 5.75 -10.72 -3.73
CA ASP A 194 7.20 -10.93 -3.62
C ASP A 194 7.73 -10.78 -2.18
N ARG A 195 6.92 -10.19 -1.30
CA ARG A 195 7.24 -9.91 0.10
C ARG A 195 6.30 -10.62 1.08
N ASP A 196 5.54 -11.59 0.57
CA ASP A 196 4.56 -12.37 1.33
C ASP A 196 3.56 -11.50 2.13
N LEU A 197 3.30 -10.27 1.65
CA LEU A 197 2.35 -9.34 2.28
C LEU A 197 0.91 -9.72 1.95
N VAL A 198 0.70 -10.39 0.81
CA VAL A 198 -0.58 -10.94 0.40
C VAL A 198 -0.44 -12.41 0.01
N PRO A 199 -1.49 -13.22 0.19
CA PRO A 199 -1.51 -14.61 -0.25
C PRO A 199 -1.19 -14.78 -1.74
N GLY A 200 -0.60 -15.93 -2.10
CA GLY A 200 -0.25 -16.24 -3.48
C GLY A 200 -1.45 -16.34 -4.43
N ASP A 201 -2.64 -16.63 -3.91
CA ASP A 201 -3.92 -16.67 -4.61
C ASP A 201 -4.63 -15.32 -4.70
N ALA A 202 -4.08 -14.25 -4.10
CA ALA A 202 -4.58 -12.89 -4.31
C ALA A 202 -4.48 -12.49 -5.80
N PHE A 203 -5.46 -11.79 -6.35
CA PHE A 203 -5.47 -11.43 -7.77
C PHE A 203 -6.22 -10.13 -8.05
N VAL A 204 -6.04 -9.60 -9.26
CA VAL A 204 -6.72 -8.38 -9.70
C VAL A 204 -8.05 -8.72 -10.37
N SER A 205 -9.14 -8.17 -9.86
CA SER A 205 -10.50 -8.26 -10.41
C SER A 205 -11.00 -6.88 -10.84
N ASP A 206 -11.85 -6.83 -11.86
CA ASP A 206 -12.49 -5.58 -12.27
C ASP A 206 -13.74 -5.28 -11.43
N ALA A 207 -14.16 -4.01 -11.37
CA ALA A 207 -15.32 -3.58 -10.58
C ALA A 207 -16.59 -4.40 -10.86
N GLY A 208 -16.82 -4.77 -12.13
CA GLY A 208 -17.98 -5.56 -12.56
C GLY A 208 -18.03 -6.98 -11.98
N GLU A 209 -16.91 -7.49 -11.48
CA GLU A 209 -16.82 -8.83 -10.87
C GLU A 209 -17.09 -8.82 -9.36
N LEU A 210 -17.18 -7.64 -8.73
CA LEU A 210 -17.24 -7.51 -7.27
C LEU A 210 -18.64 -7.59 -6.64
N GLY A 211 -19.70 -7.77 -7.42
CA GLY A 211 -21.06 -7.89 -6.90
C GLY A 211 -21.47 -6.69 -6.01
N ALA A 212 -22.03 -6.94 -4.83
CA ALA A 212 -22.54 -5.89 -3.94
C ALA A 212 -21.49 -5.41 -2.94
N VAL A 213 -21.33 -4.10 -2.77
CA VAL A 213 -20.45 -3.55 -1.72
C VAL A 213 -21.10 -3.76 -0.36
N VAL A 214 -20.41 -4.48 0.51
CA VAL A 214 -20.85 -4.76 1.88
C VAL A 214 -20.32 -3.71 2.84
N GLU A 215 -19.03 -3.39 2.71
CA GLU A 215 -18.38 -2.32 3.44
C GLU A 215 -17.39 -1.60 2.54
N ALA A 216 -17.59 -0.30 2.34
CA ALA A 216 -16.73 0.49 1.46
C ALA A 216 -15.30 0.59 2.01
N GLY A 217 -14.34 0.37 1.12
CA GLY A 217 -12.94 0.75 1.32
C GLY A 217 -12.69 2.21 0.93
N LYS A 218 -11.42 2.60 0.89
CA LYS A 218 -10.95 3.85 0.28
C LYS A 218 -10.06 3.52 -0.91
N ALA A 219 -10.05 4.38 -1.92
CA ALA A 219 -9.07 4.26 -2.99
C ALA A 219 -7.67 4.48 -2.40
N PRO A 220 -6.75 3.49 -2.49
CA PRO A 220 -5.41 3.66 -1.96
C PRO A 220 -4.57 4.49 -2.93
N ASP A 221 -3.58 5.22 -2.40
CA ASP A 221 -2.59 5.93 -3.22
C ASP A 221 -1.55 4.94 -3.74
N LEU A 222 -1.88 4.25 -4.83
CA LEU A 222 -1.03 3.27 -5.50
C LEU A 222 -0.83 3.71 -6.95
N PRO A 223 0.25 4.46 -7.26
CA PRO A 223 0.49 4.98 -8.59
C PRO A 223 0.81 3.86 -9.58
N ALA A 224 0.42 4.06 -10.84
CA ALA A 224 0.78 3.17 -11.93
C ALA A 224 2.30 3.21 -12.21
N PRO A 225 2.90 2.08 -12.66
CA PRO A 225 4.30 2.07 -13.05
C PRO A 225 4.54 3.00 -14.25
N PRO A 226 5.77 3.53 -14.42
CA PRO A 226 6.13 4.29 -15.60
C PRO A 226 6.03 3.43 -16.88
N SER A 227 5.79 4.07 -18.03
CA SER A 227 5.69 3.37 -19.32
C SER A 227 6.98 2.66 -19.75
N ALA A 228 8.12 3.05 -19.19
CA ALA A 228 9.41 2.40 -19.37
C ALA A 228 10.14 2.30 -18.03
N PRO A 229 10.88 1.21 -17.75
CA PRO A 229 11.70 1.09 -16.55
C PRO A 229 12.72 2.22 -16.48
N ALA A 230 12.88 2.79 -15.29
CA ALA A 230 13.89 3.82 -15.13
C ALA A 230 15.28 3.24 -14.90
N GLU A 231 16.29 3.96 -15.38
CA GLU A 231 17.67 3.69 -15.00
C GLU A 231 17.86 3.87 -13.48
N MET A 232 18.61 2.95 -12.88
CA MET A 232 18.96 3.02 -11.47
C MET A 232 20.01 4.12 -11.25
N PRO A 233 19.85 5.02 -10.25
CA PRO A 233 20.90 5.96 -9.87
C PRO A 233 22.20 5.24 -9.44
N PRO A 234 23.33 5.96 -9.32
CA PRO A 234 24.57 5.38 -8.81
C PRO A 234 24.34 4.65 -7.48
N LEU A 235 24.73 3.38 -7.43
CA LEU A 235 24.34 2.49 -6.33
C LEU A 235 24.88 2.93 -4.96
N ASP A 236 26.01 3.62 -4.94
CA ASP A 236 26.56 4.17 -3.70
C ASP A 236 25.65 5.30 -3.16
N GLN A 237 25.04 6.11 -4.03
CA GLN A 237 24.02 7.10 -3.64
C GLN A 237 22.75 6.42 -3.16
N VAL A 238 22.32 5.35 -3.85
CA VAL A 238 21.16 4.54 -3.46
C VAL A 238 21.37 3.92 -2.07
N GLN A 239 22.53 3.30 -1.82
CA GLN A 239 22.85 2.69 -0.53
C GLN A 239 22.87 3.73 0.61
N ARG A 240 23.40 4.94 0.38
CA ARG A 240 23.36 6.03 1.37
C ARG A 240 21.93 6.50 1.65
N ALA A 241 21.12 6.64 0.60
CA ALA A 241 19.73 7.05 0.75
C ALA A 241 18.89 5.98 1.47
N LEU A 242 19.13 4.69 1.20
CA LEU A 242 18.48 3.59 1.89
C LEU A 242 18.90 3.48 3.35
N ARG A 243 20.17 3.78 3.67
CA ARG A 243 20.65 3.86 5.06
C ARG A 243 19.97 5.00 5.80
N TRP A 244 19.88 6.17 5.17
CA TRP A 244 19.13 7.32 5.70
C TRP A 244 17.66 6.97 5.97
N ALA A 245 17.02 6.20 5.08
CA ALA A 245 15.66 5.70 5.29
C ALA A 245 15.54 4.59 6.36
N GLY A 246 16.64 4.11 6.93
CA GLY A 246 16.65 3.02 7.91
C GLY A 246 16.44 1.63 7.32
N HIS A 247 16.55 1.47 5.99
CA HIS A 247 16.37 0.19 5.30
C HIS A 247 17.68 -0.57 5.07
N TYR A 248 18.85 0.06 5.25
CA TYR A 248 20.15 -0.52 4.87
C TYR A 248 21.25 -0.32 5.92
N ASP A 249 21.82 -1.44 6.39
CA ASP A 249 22.91 -1.50 7.38
C ASP A 249 24.27 -1.93 6.78
N GLY A 250 24.31 -2.17 5.46
CA GLY A 250 25.49 -2.69 4.76
C GLY A 250 26.50 -1.63 4.38
N ALA A 251 27.64 -2.05 3.81
CA ALA A 251 28.68 -1.12 3.36
C ALA A 251 28.21 -0.28 2.17
N ILE A 252 28.67 0.97 2.09
CA ILE A 252 28.46 1.83 0.92
C ILE A 252 29.56 1.53 -0.10
N ASP A 253 29.38 0.50 -0.90
CA ASP A 253 30.39 -0.04 -1.83
C ASP A 253 30.02 0.12 -3.31
N GLY A 254 28.85 0.69 -3.60
CA GLY A 254 28.36 0.88 -4.97
C GLY A 254 28.07 -0.42 -5.71
N LYS A 255 27.94 -1.55 -5.00
CA LYS A 255 27.65 -2.86 -5.59
C LYS A 255 26.24 -3.31 -5.24
N THR A 256 25.59 -3.98 -6.19
CA THR A 256 24.30 -4.61 -5.94
C THR A 256 24.51 -5.97 -5.27
N GLY A 257 23.94 -6.16 -4.08
CA GLY A 257 23.87 -7.45 -3.39
C GLY A 257 22.46 -7.78 -2.89
N PRO A 258 22.24 -8.96 -2.29
CA PRO A 258 20.96 -9.33 -1.68
C PRO A 258 20.42 -8.27 -0.73
N ARG A 259 21.26 -7.79 0.19
CA ARG A 259 20.88 -6.73 1.15
C ARG A 259 20.44 -5.42 0.49
N THR A 260 21.09 -5.00 -0.59
CA THR A 260 20.70 -3.79 -1.33
C THR A 260 19.37 -4.01 -2.04
N ARG A 261 19.15 -5.17 -2.64
CA ARG A 261 17.87 -5.52 -3.27
C ARG A 261 16.73 -5.55 -2.24
N ASP A 262 16.97 -6.15 -1.08
CA ASP A 262 15.98 -6.23 0.00
C ASP A 262 15.62 -4.85 0.55
N ALA A 263 16.62 -3.97 0.71
CA ALA A 263 16.42 -2.59 1.14
C ALA A 263 15.64 -1.75 0.12
N ILE A 264 15.93 -1.90 -1.19
CA ILE A 264 15.16 -1.25 -2.26
C ILE A 264 13.69 -1.69 -2.21
N GLN A 265 13.43 -2.98 -2.02
CA GLN A 265 12.05 -3.48 -1.91
C GLN A 265 11.34 -3.01 -0.65
N ALA A 266 12.06 -2.91 0.48
CA ALA A 266 11.52 -2.35 1.72
C ALA A 266 11.10 -0.89 1.54
N GLU A 267 11.90 -0.08 0.85
CA GLU A 267 11.56 1.31 0.52
C GLU A 267 10.34 1.41 -0.41
N ILE A 268 10.27 0.58 -1.46
CA ILE A 268 9.12 0.54 -2.38
C ILE A 268 7.82 0.24 -1.62
N LEU A 269 7.85 -0.75 -0.74
CA LEU A 269 6.70 -1.13 0.09
C LEU A 269 6.34 -0.08 1.13
N GLY A 270 7.34 0.51 1.78
CA GLY A 270 7.15 1.47 2.86
C GLY A 270 6.64 2.82 2.35
N SER A 271 7.18 3.31 1.23
CA SER A 271 6.78 4.59 0.65
C SER A 271 5.50 4.50 -0.18
N ARG A 272 5.26 3.36 -0.83
CA ARG A 272 4.18 3.13 -1.81
C ARG A 272 4.12 4.15 -2.97
N ARG A 273 5.25 4.82 -3.28
CA ARG A 273 5.32 5.92 -4.26
C ARG A 273 5.61 5.46 -5.70
N SER A 274 6.20 4.28 -5.88
CA SER A 274 6.52 3.71 -7.19
C SER A 274 6.87 2.24 -7.04
N THR A 275 6.38 1.39 -7.93
CA THR A 275 6.83 -0.01 -8.05
C THR A 275 8.12 -0.15 -8.88
N ASP A 276 8.49 0.87 -9.65
CA ASP A 276 9.72 0.89 -10.44
C ASP A 276 10.92 1.28 -9.55
N PRO A 277 11.94 0.42 -9.41
CA PRO A 277 13.07 0.68 -8.52
C PRO A 277 13.87 1.94 -8.83
N GLY A 278 14.15 2.23 -10.11
CA GLY A 278 14.93 3.40 -10.48
C GLY A 278 14.22 4.71 -10.13
N THR A 279 12.90 4.75 -10.35
CA THR A 279 12.05 5.89 -9.98
C THR A 279 11.92 6.03 -8.46
N ALA A 280 11.68 4.93 -7.74
CA ALA A 280 11.61 4.93 -6.29
C ALA A 280 12.92 5.43 -5.65
N MET A 281 14.08 4.97 -6.14
CA MET A 281 15.36 5.40 -5.59
C MET A 281 15.71 6.86 -5.90
N ARG A 282 15.30 7.40 -7.06
CA ARG A 282 15.44 8.83 -7.34
C ARG A 282 14.58 9.68 -6.42
N ASP A 283 13.32 9.29 -6.19
CA ASP A 283 12.45 9.97 -5.23
C ASP A 283 13.07 9.95 -3.82
N LEU A 284 13.56 8.79 -3.38
CA LEU A 284 14.22 8.64 -2.08
C LEU A 284 15.44 9.58 -1.94
N ILE A 285 16.30 9.65 -2.96
CA ILE A 285 17.45 10.56 -2.98
C ILE A 285 16.99 12.02 -2.90
N ALA A 286 15.98 12.41 -3.68
CA ALA A 286 15.45 13.76 -3.66
C ALA A 286 14.85 14.14 -2.30
N ARG A 287 14.12 13.22 -1.65
CA ARG A 287 13.57 13.41 -0.30
C ARG A 287 14.67 13.58 0.74
N ARG A 288 15.74 12.78 0.64
CA ARG A 288 16.92 12.93 1.49
C ARG A 288 17.59 14.29 1.31
N ASP A 289 17.81 14.72 0.07
CA ASP A 289 18.48 16.01 -0.21
C ASP A 289 17.64 17.22 0.25
N ALA A 290 16.32 17.16 0.07
CA ALA A 290 15.40 18.17 0.59
C ALA A 290 15.46 18.22 2.13
N TRP A 291 15.41 17.07 2.79
CA TRP A 291 15.51 16.98 4.25
C TRP A 291 16.87 17.47 4.78
N ARG A 292 17.98 17.15 4.10
CA ARG A 292 19.33 17.66 4.46
C ARG A 292 19.36 19.19 4.43
N SER A 293 18.71 19.79 3.43
CA SER A 293 18.61 21.24 3.26
C SER A 293 17.75 21.86 4.36
N GLU A 294 16.60 21.26 4.67
CA GLU A 294 15.71 21.68 5.76
C GLU A 294 16.40 21.61 7.12
N MET A 295 17.20 20.57 7.36
CA MET A 295 17.93 20.38 8.61
C MET A 295 19.17 21.26 8.76
N GLY A 296 19.56 22.02 7.72
CA GLY A 296 20.75 22.88 7.75
C GLY A 296 22.04 22.08 7.86
N LEU A 297 22.09 20.89 7.25
CA LEU A 297 23.26 20.02 7.32
C LEU A 297 24.41 20.58 6.47
N THR A 298 25.51 20.91 7.14
CA THR A 298 26.71 21.50 6.54
C THR A 298 27.96 20.74 6.98
N THR A 299 29.03 20.84 6.19
CA THR A 299 30.32 20.24 6.57
C THR A 299 30.94 21.03 7.73
N LEU A 300 31.20 20.34 8.83
CA LEU A 300 31.96 20.81 9.97
C LEU A 300 33.38 20.28 9.87
N ASP A 301 34.35 21.18 9.70
CA ASP A 301 35.78 20.85 9.75
C ASP A 301 36.34 21.24 11.13
N ASP A 302 36.60 20.23 11.97
CA ASP A 302 37.10 20.41 13.33
C ASP A 302 38.62 20.34 13.37
N ARG A 303 39.28 21.49 13.53
CA ARG A 303 40.74 21.58 13.56
C ARG A 303 41.37 20.90 14.78
N ALA A 304 40.67 20.86 15.91
CA ALA A 304 41.20 20.31 17.15
C ALA A 304 41.41 18.78 17.05
N THR A 305 40.47 18.07 16.45
CA THR A 305 40.54 16.61 16.21
C THR A 305 41.05 16.25 14.80
N GLY A 306 41.09 17.21 13.87
CA GLY A 306 41.45 17.00 12.46
C GLY A 306 40.36 16.25 11.66
N LEU A 307 39.15 16.18 12.20
CA LEU A 307 38.02 15.46 11.63
C LEU A 307 37.09 16.40 10.85
N SER A 308 36.36 15.82 9.90
CA SER A 308 35.32 16.48 9.11
C SER A 308 34.09 15.59 9.07
N VAL A 309 32.92 16.20 9.28
CA VAL A 309 31.64 15.50 9.32
C VAL A 309 30.52 16.45 8.93
N ILE A 310 29.45 15.94 8.33
CA ILE A 310 28.23 16.73 8.12
C ILE A 310 27.45 16.82 9.43
N ALA A 311 27.08 18.04 9.84
CA ALA A 311 26.34 18.28 11.08
C ALA A 311 25.33 19.45 10.94
N PRO A 312 24.25 19.47 11.74
CA PRO A 312 23.27 20.57 11.75
C PRO A 312 23.81 21.77 12.56
N MET A 313 24.67 22.58 11.95
CA MET A 313 25.37 23.67 12.65
C MET A 313 24.45 24.78 13.18
N ASP A 314 23.23 24.90 12.66
CA ASP A 314 22.20 25.80 13.19
C ASP A 314 21.65 25.36 14.56
N ARG A 315 21.92 24.12 14.97
CA ARG A 315 21.52 23.57 16.29
C ARG A 315 22.70 23.36 17.22
N LEU A 316 23.93 23.53 16.73
CA LEU A 316 25.16 23.23 17.44
C LEU A 316 26.00 24.51 17.62
N ALA A 317 26.59 24.65 18.79
CA ALA A 317 27.54 25.72 19.10
C ALA A 317 28.81 25.09 19.68
N PHE A 318 29.97 25.49 19.15
CA PHE A 318 31.24 25.06 19.74
C PHE A 318 31.30 25.52 21.20
N ASP A 319 31.58 24.60 22.12
CA ASP A 319 31.70 24.86 23.55
C ASP A 319 33.19 24.92 23.92
N ARG A 320 33.89 23.79 23.79
CA ARG A 320 35.31 23.67 24.17
C ARG A 320 36.01 22.46 23.54
N THR A 321 37.33 22.47 23.64
CA THR A 321 38.18 21.29 23.39
C THR A 321 38.65 20.72 24.71
N GLU A 322 38.64 19.38 24.85
CA GLU A 322 39.08 18.68 26.05
C GLU A 322 39.92 17.45 25.69
N ARG A 323 41.25 17.56 25.83
CA ARG A 323 42.22 16.52 25.45
C ARG A 323 42.03 16.04 24.00
N ALA A 324 41.37 14.89 23.83
CA ALA A 324 41.10 14.23 22.57
C ALA A 324 39.72 14.57 21.97
N LEU A 325 38.96 15.46 22.61
CA LEU A 325 37.56 15.74 22.32
C LEU A 325 37.36 17.18 21.84
N SER A 326 36.44 17.36 20.89
CA SER A 326 35.81 18.65 20.58
C SER A 326 34.33 18.57 20.89
N ILE A 327 33.85 19.44 21.76
CA ILE A 327 32.48 19.43 22.27
C ILE A 327 31.71 20.60 21.65
N TYR A 328 30.60 20.26 21.02
CA TYR A 328 29.61 21.18 20.46
C TYR A 328 28.31 21.01 21.25
N GLY A 329 27.95 22.03 22.04
CA GLY A 329 26.73 22.06 22.82
C GLY A 329 25.52 22.55 22.01
N PRO A 330 24.33 22.60 22.65
CA PRO A 330 23.12 23.09 22.01
C PRO A 330 23.20 24.58 21.73
N ARG A 331 22.80 24.97 20.52
CA ARG A 331 22.50 26.36 20.15
C ARG A 331 21.01 26.64 20.35
N ASP A 332 20.68 27.81 20.89
CA ASP A 332 19.30 28.32 20.99
C ASP A 332 18.28 27.32 21.57
N GLY A 333 18.71 26.51 22.54
CA GLY A 333 17.85 25.53 23.21
C GLY A 333 17.51 24.29 22.38
N SER A 334 18.28 23.99 21.32
CA SER A 334 18.04 22.84 20.43
C SER A 334 17.99 21.48 21.13
N GLY A 335 18.61 21.36 22.31
CA GLY A 335 18.80 20.08 23.00
C GLY A 335 19.74 19.10 22.27
N ALA A 336 20.38 19.54 21.19
CA ALA A 336 21.33 18.76 20.41
C ALA A 336 22.76 19.00 20.89
N ALA A 337 23.57 17.95 20.95
CA ALA A 337 25.01 18.08 21.17
C ALA A 337 25.79 17.08 20.31
N LEU A 338 27.01 17.48 19.95
CA LEU A 338 27.93 16.68 19.18
C LEU A 338 29.29 16.67 19.88
N ILE A 339 29.84 15.48 20.12
CA ILE A 339 31.22 15.32 20.55
C ILE A 339 31.99 14.63 19.43
N LEU A 340 33.07 15.25 18.95
CA LEU A 340 34.04 14.61 18.07
C LEU A 340 35.22 14.13 18.90
N PHE A 341 35.75 12.96 18.61
CA PHE A 341 36.92 12.44 19.31
C PHE A 341 37.94 11.87 18.34
N SER A 342 39.20 12.12 18.63
CA SER A 342 40.33 11.50 17.94
C SER A 342 41.53 11.39 18.86
N GLN A 343 42.07 10.18 18.99
CA GLN A 343 43.32 9.94 19.72
C GLN A 343 44.22 8.95 18.98
N PRO A 344 45.55 9.09 19.05
CA PRO A 344 46.47 8.04 18.64
C PRO A 344 46.19 6.75 19.40
N GLY A 345 46.25 5.61 18.70
CA GLY A 345 46.01 4.31 19.29
C GLY A 345 45.23 3.35 18.39
N GLY A 346 44.80 2.24 18.96
CA GLY A 346 44.05 1.21 18.27
C GLY A 346 42.79 0.79 19.03
N GLN A 347 42.60 -0.52 19.14
CA GLN A 347 41.39 -1.10 19.71
C GLN A 347 41.20 -0.70 21.18
N GLN A 348 42.28 -0.67 21.97
CA GLN A 348 42.19 -0.39 23.40
C GLN A 348 41.70 1.04 23.63
N GLU A 349 42.26 2.00 22.91
CA GLU A 349 41.89 3.41 22.97
C GLU A 349 40.42 3.63 22.54
N LEU A 350 39.95 2.92 21.51
CA LEU A 350 38.54 2.97 21.13
C LEU A 350 37.61 2.39 22.21
N LEU A 351 38.03 1.31 22.89
CA LEU A 351 37.28 0.71 23.99
C LEU A 351 37.23 1.64 25.20
N ASP A 352 38.34 2.31 25.53
CA ASP A 352 38.43 3.25 26.64
C ASP A 352 37.50 4.46 26.42
N LEU A 353 37.47 4.98 25.19
CA LEU A 353 36.50 6.02 24.79
C LEU A 353 35.06 5.53 24.92
N SER A 354 34.76 4.31 24.49
CA SER A 354 33.42 3.73 24.65
C SER A 354 33.00 3.63 26.13
N GLY A 355 33.96 3.35 27.01
CA GLY A 355 33.77 3.35 28.47
C GLY A 355 33.48 4.75 29.01
N LEU A 356 34.23 5.75 28.56
CA LEU A 356 34.02 7.16 28.92
C LEU A 356 32.63 7.65 28.51
N VAL A 357 32.22 7.39 27.26
CA VAL A 357 30.88 7.75 26.73
C VAL A 357 29.76 7.19 27.61
N THR A 358 29.94 5.95 28.07
CA THR A 358 28.97 5.28 28.96
C THR A 358 29.00 5.88 30.37
N ALA A 359 30.18 6.09 30.94
CA ALA A 359 30.36 6.61 32.30
C ALA A 359 29.83 8.05 32.46
N LEU A 360 29.98 8.88 31.42
CA LEU A 360 29.46 10.25 31.40
C LEU A 360 27.97 10.33 31.08
N GLY A 361 27.32 9.20 30.76
CA GLY A 361 25.88 9.15 30.48
C GLY A 361 25.47 9.83 29.17
N TRP A 362 26.41 10.06 28.25
CA TRP A 362 26.10 10.66 26.95
C TRP A 362 25.20 9.78 26.09
N VAL A 363 25.43 8.45 26.13
CA VAL A 363 24.51 7.46 25.58
C VAL A 363 23.83 6.73 26.75
N PRO A 364 22.52 6.93 26.98
CA PRO A 364 21.82 6.31 28.11
C PRO A 364 21.62 4.81 27.88
N GLN A 365 21.97 3.98 28.87
CA GLN A 365 21.75 2.52 28.85
C GLN A 365 22.11 1.87 27.49
N PRO A 366 23.36 2.02 27.01
CA PRO A 366 23.70 1.72 25.63
C PRO A 366 23.59 0.22 25.32
N VAL A 367 22.91 -0.10 24.22
CA VAL A 367 23.14 -1.35 23.49
C VAL A 367 24.48 -1.22 22.78
N ARG A 368 25.37 -2.21 22.94
CA ARG A 368 26.75 -2.15 22.46
C ARG A 368 26.95 -3.17 21.33
N ASP A 369 27.31 -2.69 20.14
CA ASP A 369 27.85 -3.51 19.05
C ASP A 369 29.34 -3.18 18.91
N ILE A 370 30.19 -4.07 19.40
CA ILE A 370 31.64 -3.91 19.41
C ILE A 370 32.26 -4.96 18.53
N LYS A 371 32.96 -4.51 17.49
CA LYS A 371 33.73 -5.33 16.56
C LYS A 371 35.19 -4.90 16.58
N ARG A 372 36.05 -5.69 15.93
CA ARG A 372 37.45 -5.29 15.75
C ARG A 372 37.49 -4.04 14.87
N GLY A 373 38.06 -2.96 15.41
CA GLY A 373 38.21 -1.68 14.72
C GLY A 373 36.93 -0.86 14.58
N HIS A 374 35.83 -1.23 15.23
CA HIS A 374 34.56 -0.51 15.17
C HIS A 374 33.76 -0.66 16.47
N VAL A 375 33.14 0.44 16.92
CA VAL A 375 32.22 0.47 18.04
C VAL A 375 30.98 1.26 17.63
N LEU A 376 29.81 0.71 17.89
CA LEU A 376 28.53 1.40 17.85
C LEU A 376 27.83 1.24 19.20
N LEU A 377 27.45 2.37 19.81
CA LEU A 377 26.64 2.44 21.02
C LEU A 377 25.38 3.23 20.70
N GLU A 378 24.21 2.66 21.03
CA GLU A 378 22.92 3.33 20.84
C GLU A 378 22.08 3.18 22.10
N GLY A 379 21.38 4.24 22.49
CA GLY A 379 20.59 4.22 23.72
C GLY A 379 19.76 5.48 23.89
N ALA A 380 18.75 5.40 24.76
CA ALA A 380 17.78 6.47 24.97
C ALA A 380 17.25 6.47 26.40
N ASN A 381 16.77 7.62 26.85
CA ASN A 381 15.96 7.78 28.06
C ASN A 381 14.83 8.80 27.79
N GLU A 382 14.12 9.23 28.84
CA GLU A 382 13.02 10.20 28.70
C GLU A 382 13.46 11.60 28.21
N ALA A 383 14.74 11.95 28.39
CA ALA A 383 15.28 13.27 28.04
C ALA A 383 15.90 13.29 26.63
N HIS A 384 16.75 12.30 26.32
CA HIS A 384 17.55 12.30 25.09
C HIS A 384 17.84 10.91 24.55
N ILE A 385 18.16 10.90 23.26
CA ILE A 385 18.69 9.76 22.52
C ILE A 385 20.17 10.03 22.25
N GLY A 386 21.00 9.02 22.49
CA GLY A 386 22.43 9.06 22.24
C GLY A 386 22.86 7.99 21.26
N ARG A 387 23.76 8.35 20.35
CA ARG A 387 24.51 7.39 19.53
C ARG A 387 25.98 7.76 19.53
N ALA A 388 26.84 6.78 19.77
CA ALA A 388 28.27 6.93 19.60
C ALA A 388 28.77 5.92 18.57
N GLU A 389 29.50 6.39 17.58
CA GLU A 389 30.09 5.54 16.56
C GLU A 389 31.56 5.90 16.38
N GLY A 390 32.42 4.88 16.34
CA GLY A 390 33.85 5.07 16.20
C GLY A 390 34.57 3.92 15.52
N TRP A 391 35.73 4.24 14.96
CA TRP A 391 36.56 3.34 14.18
C TRP A 391 38.03 3.43 14.60
N VAL A 392 38.77 2.37 14.32
CA VAL A 392 40.23 2.41 14.31
C VAL A 392 40.71 2.57 12.87
N ARG A 393 41.36 3.70 12.56
CA ARG A 393 41.87 4.03 11.22
C ARG A 393 43.22 4.74 11.35
N ASP A 394 44.17 4.40 10.50
CA ASP A 394 45.49 5.07 10.43
C ASP A 394 46.21 5.23 11.79
N GLY A 395 46.13 4.21 12.64
CA GLY A 395 46.77 4.21 13.97
C GLY A 395 46.09 5.14 14.97
N ARG A 396 44.79 5.42 14.78
CA ARG A 396 43.98 6.28 15.67
C ARG A 396 42.63 5.66 15.97
N ALA A 397 42.09 5.99 17.14
CA ALA A 397 40.71 5.73 17.54
C ALA A 397 39.90 7.02 17.41
N GLU A 398 38.89 7.01 16.54
CA GLU A 398 38.21 8.23 16.08
C GLU A 398 36.72 8.01 15.88
N GLY A 399 35.93 9.06 16.06
CA GLY A 399 34.49 8.95 15.89
C GLY A 399 33.73 10.16 16.43
N PHE A 400 32.45 9.94 16.66
CA PHE A 400 31.55 10.96 17.17
C PHE A 400 30.54 10.40 18.18
N VAL A 401 29.97 11.30 18.96
CA VAL A 401 28.80 11.08 19.80
C VAL A 401 27.75 12.13 19.43
N LEU A 402 26.57 11.67 19.00
CA LEU A 402 25.41 12.50 18.71
C LEU A 402 24.39 12.34 19.84
N ILE A 403 24.06 13.45 20.50
CA ILE A 403 23.01 13.56 21.51
C ILE A 403 21.88 14.39 20.90
N TRP A 404 20.65 13.88 20.98
CA TRP A 404 19.48 14.48 20.35
C TRP A 404 18.24 14.41 21.26
N PRO A 405 17.28 15.35 21.15
CA PRO A 405 16.02 15.28 21.89
C PRO A 405 15.28 13.96 21.67
N ALA A 406 14.76 13.37 22.76
CA ALA A 406 14.03 12.09 22.70
C ALA A 406 12.74 12.16 21.86
N ALA A 407 12.20 13.36 21.66
CA ALA A 407 11.01 13.60 20.84
C ALA A 407 11.21 13.34 19.33
N ASP A 408 12.46 13.26 18.87
CA ASP A 408 12.80 13.13 17.44
C ASP A 408 13.82 11.99 17.19
N ALA A 409 13.39 10.77 17.48
CA ALA A 409 14.21 9.57 17.28
C ALA A 409 14.56 9.34 15.80
N GLU A 410 13.61 9.60 14.90
CA GLU A 410 13.81 9.42 13.47
C GLU A 410 14.82 10.43 12.91
N GLY A 411 14.72 11.70 13.29
CA GLY A 411 15.71 12.72 12.94
C GLY A 411 17.09 12.38 13.46
N GLN A 412 17.21 11.90 14.70
CA GLN A 412 18.50 11.45 15.26
C GLN A 412 19.14 10.35 14.41
N ALA A 413 18.37 9.31 14.07
CA ALA A 413 18.86 8.19 13.27
C ALA A 413 19.31 8.63 11.87
N ARG A 414 18.52 9.52 11.23
CA ARG A 414 18.84 10.10 9.92
C ARG A 414 20.10 10.95 9.96
N ILE A 415 20.26 11.82 10.96
CA ILE A 415 21.48 12.64 11.12
C ILE A 415 22.69 11.74 11.37
N ALA A 416 22.57 10.74 12.24
CA ALA A 416 23.66 9.81 12.50
C ALA A 416 24.10 9.06 11.23
N ALA A 417 23.15 8.66 10.37
CA ALA A 417 23.48 8.06 9.07
C ALA A 417 24.30 9.03 8.18
N GLU A 418 23.89 10.31 8.09
CA GLU A 418 24.64 11.33 7.35
C GLU A 418 26.05 11.56 7.91
N MET A 419 26.16 11.56 9.24
CA MET A 419 27.43 11.71 9.93
C MET A 419 28.37 10.53 9.63
N SER A 420 27.89 9.30 9.79
CA SER A 420 28.70 8.10 9.53
C SER A 420 29.16 8.00 8.06
N ASP A 421 28.31 8.44 7.12
CA ASP A 421 28.65 8.46 5.68
C ASP A 421 29.68 9.53 5.32
N SER A 422 29.67 10.67 6.01
CA SER A 422 30.53 11.83 5.73
C SER A 422 31.79 11.91 6.58
N PHE A 423 31.89 11.09 7.62
CA PHE A 423 32.98 11.13 8.59
C PHE A 423 34.33 10.82 7.93
N ALA A 424 35.22 11.82 7.94
CA ALA A 424 36.53 11.74 7.33
C ALA A 424 37.58 12.52 8.16
N ARG A 425 38.85 12.19 7.95
CA ARG A 425 40.00 12.96 8.46
C ARG A 425 40.49 13.89 7.36
N GLN A 426 40.66 15.18 7.67
CA GLN A 426 41.12 16.18 6.70
C GLN A 426 42.59 16.59 6.88
N GLY A 427 43.19 16.31 8.04
CA GLY A 427 44.56 16.73 8.30
C GLY A 427 45.08 16.38 9.69
N PRO A 428 46.27 16.88 10.05
CA PRO A 428 46.81 16.74 11.39
C PRO A 428 45.90 17.43 12.40
N ALA A 429 45.75 16.79 13.57
CA ALA A 429 44.95 17.34 14.65
C ALA A 429 45.82 18.24 15.53
N VAL A 430 45.27 19.34 16.04
CA VAL A 430 45.98 20.15 17.06
C VAL A 430 46.33 19.29 18.29
N ASN A 431 45.51 18.28 18.58
CA ASN A 431 45.74 17.38 19.69
C ASN A 431 46.91 16.40 19.51
N ASP A 432 47.50 16.31 18.30
CA ASP A 432 48.70 15.52 18.04
C ASP A 432 49.93 16.05 18.80
N ALA A 433 49.95 17.35 19.08
CA ALA A 433 51.05 17.98 19.84
C ALA A 433 51.07 17.55 21.33
N PHE A 434 49.92 17.14 21.88
CA PHE A 434 49.80 16.72 23.29
C PHE A 434 50.03 15.22 23.51
N ALA A 435 50.15 14.44 22.43
CA ALA A 435 50.37 13.00 22.48
C ALA A 435 51.86 12.58 22.46
N GLN A 436 52.79 13.53 22.25
CA GLN A 436 54.22 13.23 22.35
C GLN A 436 54.61 13.09 23.82
N PRO A 437 55.21 11.95 24.25
CA PRO A 437 55.86 11.91 25.55
C PRO A 437 56.96 12.97 25.58
N ALA A 438 57.07 13.70 26.69
CA ALA A 438 58.16 14.64 26.89
C ALA A 438 59.50 13.97 26.53
N PRO A 439 60.40 14.63 25.77
CA PRO A 439 61.72 14.09 25.52
C PRO A 439 62.35 13.74 26.88
N LEU A 440 62.79 12.49 27.03
CA LEU A 440 63.60 12.11 28.19
C LEU A 440 64.85 12.99 28.15
N ASP A 441 64.98 13.90 29.11
CA ASP A 441 66.21 14.67 29.29
C ASP A 441 67.38 13.69 29.32
N PRO A 442 68.43 13.88 28.50
CA PRO A 442 69.58 13.02 28.56
C PRO A 442 70.21 13.16 29.94
N VAL A 443 70.16 12.09 30.73
CA VAL A 443 70.96 11.95 31.94
C VAL A 443 72.41 12.05 31.51
N ASN A 444 73.04 13.20 31.79
CA ASN A 444 74.44 13.45 31.52
C ASN A 444 75.28 12.53 32.45
N PRO A 445 76.37 11.92 31.94
CA PRO A 445 76.99 10.72 32.50
C PRO A 445 77.74 10.91 33.82
#